data_AF-K2E1V0-F1
#
_entry.id   AF-K2E1V0-F1
#
_cell.length_a   1.000
_cell.length_b   1.000
_cell.length_c   1.000
_cell.angle_alpha   90.00
_cell.angle_beta   90.00
_cell.angle_gamma   90.00
#
_symmetry.space_group_name_H-M   'P 1'
#
loop_
_entity.id
_entity.type
_entity.pdbx_description
1 polymer ?
#
loop_
_entity_poly.entity_id
_entity_poly.type
_entity_poly.pdbx_seq_one_letter_code
_entity_poly.pdbx_strand_id
1 'polypeptide(L)' 'MLKLQALGNVMDEEAYTTWNMGIGMIMVVEEREAKEVIATARKHNIPAQVMGEITEKPGMEILSQGHFKRGMMMTF' A
#
# COMPACT_ATOMS: atom_id res chain seq x y z
N MET A 1 -0.61 11.12 7.67
CA MET A 1 -1.28 9.99 8.34
C MET A 1 -0.59 9.57 9.63
N LEU A 2 0.70 9.22 9.64
CA LEU A 2 1.38 8.75 10.87
C LEU A 2 1.26 9.70 12.08
N LYS A 3 1.36 11.02 11.86
CA LYS A 3 1.13 12.01 12.93
C LYS A 3 -0.31 11.96 13.48
N LEU A 4 -1.31 11.82 12.61
CA LEU A 4 -2.72 11.72 13.01
C LEU A 4 -2.99 10.39 13.72
N GLN A 5 -2.36 9.31 13.24
CA GLN A 5 -2.43 8.00 13.86
C GLN A 5 -1.92 8.05 15.31
N ALA A 6 -0.75 8.66 15.52
CA ALA A 6 -0.18 8.85 16.85
C ALA A 6 -1.07 9.76 17.74
N LEU A 7 -1.54 10.89 17.21
CA LEU A 7 -2.40 11.83 17.95
C LEU A 7 -3.75 11.20 18.36
N GLY A 8 -4.32 10.36 17.49
CA GLY A 8 -5.60 9.68 17.73
C GLY A 8 -5.46 8.32 18.42
N ASN A 9 -4.23 7.87 18.70
CA ASN A 9 -3.95 6.52 19.21
C ASN A 9 -4.61 5.40 18.40
N VAL A 10 -4.64 5.56 17.07
CA VAL A 10 -5.28 4.61 16.14
C VAL A 10 -4.30 3.47 15.85
N MET A 11 -4.68 2.24 16.19
CA MET A 11 -3.81 1.08 15.98
C MET A 11 -3.56 0.83 14.48
N ASP A 12 -2.43 0.21 14.14
CA ASP A 12 -2.04 -0.03 12.75
C ASP A 12 -3.12 -0.83 11.99
N GLU A 13 -3.75 -1.82 12.63
CA GLU A 13 -4.85 -2.62 12.05
C GLU A 13 -6.03 -1.76 11.62
N GLU A 14 -6.45 -0.83 12.50
CA GLU A 14 -7.55 0.09 12.23
C GLU A 14 -7.15 1.11 11.15
N ALA A 15 -5.91 1.61 11.19
CA ALA A 15 -5.40 2.52 10.19
C ALA A 15 -5.37 1.89 8.79
N TYR A 16 -4.96 0.62 8.67
CA TYR A 16 -4.91 -0.09 7.37
C TYR A 16 -6.28 -0.48 6.82
N THR A 17 -7.26 -0.73 7.69
CA THR A 17 -8.62 -1.08 7.27
C THR A 17 -9.52 0.13 7.02
N THR A 18 -9.17 1.29 7.60
CA THR A 18 -9.98 2.51 7.51
C THR A 18 -9.38 3.56 6.58
N TRP A 19 -8.06 3.66 6.50
CA TRP A 19 -7.36 4.67 5.70
C TRP A 19 -6.59 4.04 4.55
N ASN A 20 -6.31 4.85 3.53
CA ASN A 20 -5.59 4.39 2.34
C ASN A 20 -4.07 4.22 2.56
N MET A 21 -3.55 4.68 3.70
CA MET A 21 -2.13 4.61 4.09
C MET A 21 -1.12 5.11 3.03
N GLY A 22 -1.57 6.01 2.15
CA GLY A 22 -0.76 6.70 1.14
C GLY A 22 -1.02 6.20 -0.28
N ILE A 23 -1.83 5.16 -0.45
CA ILE A 23 -2.12 4.53 -1.74
C ILE A 23 -3.53 4.91 -2.18
N GLY A 24 -3.66 5.83 -3.13
CA GLY A 24 -4.97 6.27 -3.63
C GLY A 24 -5.65 5.26 -4.56
N MET A 25 -4.87 4.41 -5.24
CA MET A 25 -5.36 3.45 -6.23
C MET A 25 -4.37 2.31 -6.38
N ILE A 26 -4.89 1.09 -6.56
CA ILE A 26 -4.12 -0.11 -6.89
C ILE A 26 -4.58 -0.60 -8.26
N MET A 27 -3.63 -0.97 -9.11
CA MET A 27 -3.89 -1.54 -10.43
C MET A 27 -3.12 -2.85 -10.54
N VAL A 28 -3.82 -3.91 -10.92
CA VAL A 28 -3.22 -5.23 -11.19
C VAL A 28 -2.94 -5.33 -12.68
N VAL A 29 -1.69 -5.64 -13.01
CA VAL A 29 -1.19 -5.71 -14.39
C VAL A 29 -0.26 -6.91 -14.54
N GLU A 30 -0.06 -7.37 -15.77
CA GLU A 30 0.97 -8.34 -16.08
C GLU A 30 2.35 -7.78 -15.74
N GLU A 31 3.24 -8.60 -15.17
CA GLU A 31 4.57 -8.17 -14.73
C GLU A 31 5.38 -7.50 -15.86
N ARG A 32 5.26 -8.06 -17.07
CA ARG A 32 5.93 -7.54 -18.28
C ARG A 32 5.46 -6.13 -18.67
N GLU A 33 4.25 -5.75 -18.29
CA GLU A 33 3.62 -4.46 -18.64
C GLU A 33 3.85 -3.40 -17.56
N ALA A 34 4.24 -3.80 -16.34
CA ALA A 34 4.37 -2.90 -15.19
C ALA A 34 5.25 -1.67 -15.48
N LYS A 35 6.37 -1.84 -16.20
CA LYS A 35 7.27 -0.73 -16.55
C LYS A 35 6.60 0.29 -17.49
N GLU A 36 5.85 -0.19 -18.48
CA GLU A 36 5.16 0.68 -19.44
C GLU A 36 4.00 1.42 -18.77
N VAL A 37 3.24 0.73 -17.93
CA VAL A 37 2.12 1.32 -17.17
C VAL A 37 2.64 2.42 -16.24
N ILE A 38 3.72 2.18 -15.50
CA ILE A 38 4.35 3.20 -14.64
C ILE A 38 4.86 4.38 -15.47
N ALA A 39 5.48 4.13 -16.63
CA ALA A 39 5.95 5.20 -17.51
C ALA A 39 4.77 6.07 -18.01
N THR A 40 3.66 5.45 -18.39
CA THR A 40 2.44 6.16 -18.80
C THR A 40 1.84 6.97 -17.66
N ALA A 41 1.70 6.41 -16.47
CA ALA A 41 1.23 7.14 -15.28
C ALA A 41 2.09 8.39 -15.00
N ARG A 42 3.42 8.25 -15.07
CA ARG A 42 4.36 9.36 -14.87
C ARG A 42 4.22 10.46 -15.93
N LYS A 43 3.94 10.12 -17.20
CA LYS A 43 3.64 11.12 -18.26
C LYS A 43 2.44 11.98 -17.91
N HIS A 44 1.48 11.44 -17.17
CA HIS A 44 0.31 12.16 -16.68
C HIS A 44 0.52 12.76 -15.28
N ASN A 45 1.76 12.85 -14.78
CA ASN A 45 2.12 13.34 -13.45
C ASN A 45 1.49 12.53 -12.30
N ILE A 46 1.16 11.26 -12.54
CA ILE A 46 0.67 10.34 -11.51
C ILE A 46 1.85 9.53 -10.99
N PRO A 47 2.26 9.69 -9.71
CA PRO A 47 3.32 8.87 -9.14
C PRO A 47 2.84 7.43 -9.03
N ALA A 48 3.61 6.51 -9.61
CA ALA A 48 3.32 5.08 -9.60
C ALA A 48 4.59 4.26 -9.33
N GLN A 49 4.40 3.14 -8.65
CA GLN A 49 5.42 2.16 -8.31
C GLN A 49 4.79 0.77 -8.19
N VAL A 50 5.61 -0.27 -8.33
CA VAL A 50 5.19 -1.63 -7.97
C VAL A 50 5.06 -1.70 -6.45
N MET A 51 3.88 -2.09 -5.97
CA MET A 51 3.55 -2.16 -4.54
C MET A 51 3.68 -3.58 -3.96
N GLY A 52 3.54 -4.60 -4.79
CA GLY A 52 3.54 -6.00 -4.40
C GLY A 52 3.18 -6.89 -5.57
N GLU A 53 2.81 -8.13 -5.27
CA GLU A 53 2.46 -9.17 -6.23
C GLU A 53 1.20 -9.92 -5.81
N ILE A 54 0.53 -10.56 -6.78
CA ILE A 54 -0.60 -11.45 -6.50
C ILE A 54 -0.06 -12.83 -6.19
N THR A 55 -0.59 -13.45 -5.13
CA THR A 55 -0.22 -14.81 -4.73
C THR A 55 -1.43 -15.74 -4.79
N GLU A 56 -1.19 -17.05 -4.72
CA GLU A 56 -2.27 -18.05 -4.69
C GLU A 56 -3.02 -18.09 -3.35
N LYS A 57 -2.49 -17.47 -2.30
CA LYS A 57 -3.09 -17.50 -0.97
C LYS A 57 -4.17 -16.42 -0.85
N PRO A 58 -5.31 -16.74 -0.20
CA PRO A 58 -6.31 -15.73 0.11
C PRO A 58 -5.79 -14.75 1.18
N GLY A 59 -6.26 -13.51 1.10
CA GLY A 59 -5.91 -12.45 2.04
C GLY A 59 -4.81 -11.51 1.53
N MET A 60 -4.37 -10.62 2.40
CA MET A 60 -3.33 -9.64 2.09
C MET A 60 -2.24 -9.67 3.17
N GLU A 61 -0.98 -9.79 2.74
CA GLU A 61 0.19 -9.64 3.60
C GLU A 61 0.81 -8.26 3.37
N ILE A 62 0.94 -7.46 4.43
CA ILE A 62 1.51 -6.11 4.38
C ILE A 62 2.70 -6.02 5.34
N LEU A 63 3.83 -5.51 4.85
CA LEU A 63 4.91 -5.05 5.72
C LEU A 63 4.56 -3.66 6.26
N SER A 64 4.14 -3.58 7.51
CA SER A 64 3.58 -2.36 8.10
C SER A 64 4.54 -1.18 8.02
N GLN A 65 4.00 -0.05 7.61
CA GLN A 65 4.57 1.29 7.68
C GLN A 65 3.82 2.18 8.68
N GLY A 66 2.91 1.60 9.47
CA GLY A 66 2.16 2.28 10.51
C GLY A 66 3.03 2.72 11.67
N HIS A 67 2.48 3.55 12.55
CA HIS A 67 3.23 4.16 13.65
C HIS A 67 3.66 3.13 14.70
N PHE A 68 2.82 2.15 15.02
CA PHE A 68 3.00 1.29 16.19
C PHE A 68 3.70 -0.04 15.88
N LYS A 69 3.55 -0.58 14.66
CA LYS A 69 4.07 -1.89 14.24
C LYS A 69 4.94 -1.80 12.99
N ARG A 70 5.67 -0.69 12.82
CA ARG A 70 6.54 -0.48 11.65
C ARG A 70 7.53 -1.65 11.45
N GLY A 71 7.57 -2.18 10.24
CA GLY A 71 8.44 -3.30 9.86
C GLY A 71 7.93 -4.67 10.30
N MET A 72 6.76 -4.75 10.94
CA MET A 72 6.12 -6.03 11.25
C MET A 72 5.23 -6.47 10.09
N MET A 73 5.21 -7.77 9.82
CA MET A 73 4.29 -8.36 8.86
C MET A 73 2.88 -8.42 9.46
N MET A 74 1.89 -7.99 8.69
CA MET A 74 0.48 -8.00 9.06
C MET A 74 -0.30 -8.76 8.00
N THR A 75 -1.34 -9.47 8.43
CA THR A 75 -2.22 -10.27 7.56
C THR A 75 -3.66 -9.82 7.75
N PHE A 76 -4.38 -9.64 6.64
CA PHE A 76 -5.79 -9.25 6.59
C PHE A 76 -6.62 -10.27 5.80
#